data_AF-U2KV06-F1
#
_entry.id   AF-U2KV06-F1
#
_cell.length_a   1.000
_cell.length_b   1.000
_cell.length_c   1.000
_cell.angle_alpha   90.00
_cell.angle_beta   90.00
_cell.angle_gamma   90.00
#
_symmetry.space_group_name_H-M   'P 1'
#
loop_
_entity.id
_entity.type
_entity.pdbx_description
1 polymer ?
#
loop_
_entity_poly.entity_id
_entity_poly.type
_entity_poly.pdbx_seq_one_letter_code
_entity_poly.pdbx_strand_id
1 'polypeptide(L)'
;MTKIYRKNLYRAVFLLAPLLLFDAGCTQAAPDTRPSHQTVIPAEASSVQIFSMEFRHPVADGALVRIVCQIDAPVKNALSAEEITAKGLDPNSFISCLGEFVGKEFTDGRHLDIRERYVPWTPELEASLHAVIAAKNLAAENDYGARADTVANPAYNILVAYKDGRSLHITSEGETVNKHEAAIEDILLTWTDNAFDAAKE
;
A
#
# COMPACT_ATOMS: atom_id res chain seq x y z
N MET A 1 -31.86 4.95 3.44
CA MET A 1 -30.96 6.07 3.79
C MET A 1 -30.15 5.57 4.96
N THR A 2 -28.86 5.25 4.88
CA THR A 2 -27.72 6.14 4.59
C THR A 2 -26.54 5.25 4.14
N LYS A 3 -26.20 5.22 2.84
CA LYS A 3 -24.99 4.55 2.30
C LYS A 3 -24.09 5.60 1.64
N ILE A 4 -23.73 6.65 2.40
CA ILE A 4 -22.96 7.79 1.89
C ILE A 4 -21.60 7.98 2.60
N TYR A 5 -21.21 7.09 3.53
CA TYR A 5 -19.95 7.29 4.29
C TYR A 5 -18.71 6.51 3.79
N ARG A 6 -18.82 5.59 2.82
CA ARG A 6 -17.62 4.91 2.24
C ARG A 6 -16.94 5.72 1.13
N LYS A 7 -17.62 6.71 0.56
CA LYS A 7 -17.32 7.28 -0.76
C LYS A 7 -16.13 8.26 -0.79
N ASN A 8 -15.76 8.83 0.36
CA ASN A 8 -14.70 9.85 0.44
C ASN A 8 -13.52 9.46 1.34
N LEU A 9 -13.54 8.28 1.99
CA LEU A 9 -12.48 7.90 2.92
C LEU A 9 -11.18 7.49 2.21
N TYR A 10 -11.27 6.80 1.07
CA TYR A 10 -10.09 6.30 0.37
C TYR A 10 -9.22 7.43 -0.23
N ARG A 11 -9.79 8.53 -0.71
CA ARG A 11 -9.00 9.70 -1.13
C ARG A 11 -8.54 10.59 0.04
N ALA A 12 -9.33 10.69 1.11
CA ALA A 12 -9.03 11.60 2.23
C ALA A 12 -8.05 11.03 3.27
N VAL A 13 -8.04 9.72 3.51
CA VAL A 13 -7.11 9.09 4.47
C VAL A 13 -5.69 9.00 3.91
N PHE A 14 -5.54 8.84 2.58
CA PHE A 14 -4.23 8.71 1.94
C PHE A 14 -3.51 10.03 1.65
N LEU A 15 -4.22 11.16 1.60
CA LEU A 15 -3.62 12.50 1.43
C LEU A 15 -3.23 13.19 2.76
N LEU A 16 -3.73 12.74 3.91
CA LEU A 16 -3.55 13.44 5.20
C LEU A 16 -2.57 12.79 6.17
N ALA A 17 -2.13 11.55 5.92
CA ALA A 17 -1.11 10.89 6.75
C ALA A 17 0.28 11.58 6.76
N PRO A 18 0.76 12.29 5.70
CA PRO A 18 2.06 12.95 5.75
C PRO A 18 2.05 14.23 6.60
N LEU A 19 0.89 14.86 6.81
CA LEU A 19 0.80 16.18 7.45
C LEU A 19 0.78 16.15 8.98
N LEU A 20 0.64 14.98 9.61
CA LEU A 20 0.59 14.86 11.08
C LEU A 20 1.92 14.48 11.73
N LEU A 21 2.99 14.24 10.94
CA LEU A 21 4.30 13.84 11.47
C LEU A 21 5.41 14.88 11.25
N PHE A 22 5.12 16.00 10.58
CA PHE A 22 6.06 17.09 10.35
C PHE A 22 5.55 18.43 10.88
N ASP A 23 5.17 18.51 12.16
CA ASP A 23 5.12 19.81 12.83
C ASP A 23 5.52 19.70 14.31
N ALA A 24 6.83 19.80 14.56
CA ALA A 24 7.41 20.42 15.75
C ALA A 24 8.95 20.44 15.65
N GLY A 25 9.51 21.62 15.34
CA GLY A 25 10.83 22.02 15.83
C GLY A 25 11.99 22.01 14.84
N CYS A 26 12.13 23.12 14.10
CA CYS A 26 13.43 23.54 13.59
C CYS A 26 14.43 23.70 14.76
N THR A 27 15.46 22.85 14.84
CA THR A 27 16.74 23.22 15.45
C THR A 27 17.88 22.66 14.62
N GLN A 28 18.69 23.58 14.10
CA GLN A 28 19.87 23.31 13.28
C GLN A 28 21.01 22.87 14.20
N ALA A 29 21.41 21.59 14.11
CA ALA A 29 22.61 21.07 14.77
C ALA A 29 23.76 20.94 13.76
N ALA A 30 24.95 21.38 14.18
CA ALA A 30 26.18 21.41 13.40
C ALA A 30 26.63 20.01 12.90
N PRO A 31 27.44 19.92 11.83
CA PRO A 31 27.80 18.64 11.25
C PRO A 31 28.83 17.93 12.13
N ASP A 32 28.45 16.77 12.67
CA ASP A 32 29.35 15.89 13.42
C ASP A 32 29.85 14.79 12.47
N THR A 33 31.14 14.85 12.13
CA THR A 33 31.82 13.91 11.25
C THR A 33 32.09 12.61 12.01
N ARG A 34 31.25 11.58 11.85
CA ARG A 34 31.53 10.21 12.31
C ARG A 34 31.19 9.16 11.26
N PRO A 35 31.98 8.06 11.21
CA PRO A 35 32.09 7.20 10.03
C PRO A 35 30.84 6.37 9.78
N SER A 36 30.55 6.17 8.49
CA SER A 36 29.54 5.27 7.94
C SER A 36 29.74 3.84 8.45
N HIS A 37 29.08 3.48 9.55
CA HIS A 37 28.76 2.09 9.84
C HIS A 37 27.49 1.73 9.06
N GLN A 38 27.61 0.78 8.14
CA GLN A 38 26.45 0.06 7.62
C GLN A 38 25.86 -0.76 8.78
N THR A 39 24.92 -0.17 9.50
CA THR A 39 24.15 -0.85 10.54
C THR A 39 23.20 -1.81 9.84
N VAL A 40 23.44 -3.11 9.97
CA VAL A 40 22.41 -4.12 9.70
C VAL A 40 21.36 -3.96 10.80
N ILE A 41 20.25 -3.31 10.44
CA ILE A 41 19.15 -3.04 11.37
C ILE A 41 18.38 -4.35 11.61
N PRO A 42 18.06 -4.72 12.86
CA PRO A 42 17.28 -5.92 13.17
C PRO A 42 15.87 -5.86 12.56
N ALA A 43 15.36 -7.01 12.11
CA ALA A 43 14.07 -7.13 11.42
C ALA A 43 12.85 -6.58 12.19
N GLU A 44 12.94 -6.46 13.53
CA GLU A 44 11.86 -5.88 14.35
C GLU A 44 11.74 -4.35 14.22
N ALA A 45 12.79 -3.66 13.76
CA ALA A 45 12.71 -2.22 13.48
C ALA A 45 12.19 -1.91 12.06
N SER A 46 12.04 -2.91 11.20
CA SER A 46 11.55 -2.74 9.83
C SER A 46 10.08 -3.05 9.64
N SER A 47 9.26 -3.05 10.70
CA SER A 47 7.84 -3.34 10.53
C SER A 47 7.13 -2.27 9.72
N VAL A 48 6.26 -2.71 8.82
CA VAL A 48 5.39 -1.82 8.06
C VAL A 48 4.39 -1.14 9.01
N GLN A 49 4.30 0.18 8.89
CA GLN A 49 3.31 1.01 9.56
C GLN A 49 2.17 1.41 8.62
N ILE A 50 2.50 1.74 7.37
CA ILE A 50 1.54 2.08 6.32
C ILE A 50 1.97 1.37 5.05
N PHE A 51 1.01 0.73 4.39
CA PHE A 51 1.20 0.14 3.07
C PHE A 51 0.03 0.48 2.16
N SER A 52 0.34 0.99 0.97
CA SER A 52 -0.63 1.27 -0.07
C SER A 52 0.00 1.23 -1.46
N MET A 53 -0.74 0.68 -2.41
CA MET A 53 -0.43 0.72 -3.82
C MET A 53 -1.72 1.02 -4.56
N GLU A 54 -1.71 2.05 -5.40
CA GLU A 54 -2.78 2.33 -6.36
C GLU A 54 -2.22 2.13 -7.76
N PHE A 55 -2.90 1.33 -8.57
CA PHE A 55 -2.64 1.16 -10.00
C PHE A 55 -3.84 1.67 -10.78
N ARG A 56 -3.59 2.46 -11.81
CA ARG A 56 -4.58 3.10 -12.67
C ARG A 56 -4.25 2.78 -14.12
N HIS A 57 -5.16 2.08 -14.78
CA HIS A 57 -5.03 1.74 -16.19
C HIS A 57 -6.12 2.47 -17.00
N PRO A 58 -5.76 3.44 -17.86
CA PRO A 58 -6.72 4.13 -18.70
C PRO A 58 -7.51 3.15 -19.58
N VAL A 59 -8.82 3.34 -19.65
CA VAL A 59 -9.71 2.58 -20.53
C VAL A 59 -10.72 3.53 -21.20
N ALA A 60 -11.55 3.01 -22.09
CA ALA A 60 -12.65 3.79 -22.62
C ALA A 60 -13.57 4.30 -21.48
N ASP A 61 -13.78 5.61 -21.44
CA ASP A 61 -14.58 6.30 -20.42
C ASP A 61 -14.07 6.03 -18.98
N GLY A 62 -12.82 6.42 -18.71
CA GLY A 62 -12.24 6.48 -17.37
C GLY A 62 -11.01 5.59 -17.19
N ALA A 63 -10.86 5.01 -16.01
CA ALA A 63 -9.74 4.13 -15.68
C ALA A 63 -10.21 2.90 -14.88
N LEU A 64 -9.56 1.77 -15.12
CA LEU A 64 -9.58 0.66 -14.17
C LEU A 64 -8.62 0.99 -13.04
N VAL A 65 -9.05 0.80 -11.80
CA VAL A 65 -8.28 1.11 -10.60
C VAL A 65 -8.17 -0.14 -9.75
N ARG A 66 -6.96 -0.44 -9.30
CA ARG A 66 -6.67 -1.50 -8.33
C ARG A 66 -5.92 -0.87 -7.16
N ILE A 67 -6.55 -0.85 -6.00
CA ILE A 67 -5.95 -0.40 -4.74
C ILE A 67 -5.63 -1.63 -3.91
N VAL A 68 -4.40 -1.70 -3.41
CA VAL A 68 -3.91 -2.76 -2.53
C VAL A 68 -3.31 -2.08 -1.32
N CYS A 69 -3.87 -2.29 -0.13
CA CYS A 69 -3.41 -1.57 1.06
C CYS A 69 -3.52 -2.41 2.33
N GLN A 70 -2.75 -2.02 3.35
CA GLN A 70 -2.97 -2.52 4.70
C GLN A 70 -4.18 -1.80 5.31
N ILE A 71 -5.16 -2.56 5.79
CA ILE A 71 -6.41 -2.04 6.36
C ILE A 71 -6.94 -2.99 7.43
N ASP A 72 -7.61 -2.45 8.43
CA ASP A 72 -8.37 -3.27 9.38
C ASP A 72 -9.72 -3.67 8.77
N ALA A 73 -10.00 -4.97 8.74
CA ALA A 73 -11.25 -5.52 8.24
C ALA A 73 -11.88 -6.47 9.27
N PRO A 74 -13.22 -6.64 9.24
CA PRO A 74 -13.88 -7.65 10.06
C PRO A 74 -13.30 -9.04 9.79
N VAL A 75 -13.06 -9.81 10.86
CA VAL A 75 -12.47 -11.15 10.79
C VAL A 75 -13.19 -12.05 9.78
N LYS A 76 -14.52 -12.01 9.75
CA LYS A 76 -15.35 -12.81 8.81
C LYS A 76 -15.14 -12.51 7.33
N ASN A 77 -14.47 -11.41 7.00
CA ASN A 77 -14.17 -11.06 5.62
C ASN A 77 -12.81 -11.63 5.16
N ALA A 78 -11.95 -12.02 6.10
CA ALA A 78 -10.58 -12.47 5.81
C ALA A 78 -10.32 -13.93 6.20
N LEU A 79 -11.11 -14.51 7.12
CA LEU A 79 -10.98 -15.89 7.58
C LEU A 79 -12.26 -16.69 7.32
N SER A 80 -12.10 -18.01 7.16
CA SER A 80 -13.23 -18.94 7.09
C SER A 80 -13.94 -19.08 8.44
N ALA A 81 -15.22 -19.49 8.43
CA ALA A 81 -15.97 -19.73 9.66
C ALA A 81 -15.33 -20.82 10.56
N GLU A 82 -14.66 -21.79 9.95
CA GLU A 82 -13.94 -22.87 10.63
C GLU A 82 -12.73 -22.32 11.40
N GLU A 83 -11.90 -21.50 10.76
CA GLU A 83 -10.76 -20.85 11.41
C GLU A 83 -11.19 -19.89 12.52
N ILE A 84 -12.26 -19.13 12.30
CA ILE A 84 -12.83 -18.22 13.30
C ILE A 84 -13.23 -18.99 14.56
N THR A 85 -13.93 -20.10 14.37
CA THR A 85 -14.36 -20.97 15.46
C THR A 85 -13.16 -21.61 16.16
N ALA A 86 -12.20 -22.14 15.40
CA ALA A 86 -11.00 -22.78 15.94
C ALA A 86 -10.12 -21.81 16.74
N LYS A 87 -10.04 -20.54 16.32
CA LYS A 87 -9.28 -19.49 16.99
C LYS A 87 -10.09 -18.75 18.08
N GLY A 88 -11.38 -19.05 18.24
CA GLY A 88 -12.26 -18.39 19.23
C GLY A 88 -12.43 -16.89 18.99
N LEU A 89 -12.43 -16.46 17.72
CA LEU A 89 -12.51 -15.05 17.34
C LEU A 89 -13.96 -14.58 17.22
N ASP A 90 -14.23 -13.31 17.54
CA ASP A 90 -15.51 -12.68 17.19
C ASP A 90 -15.49 -12.33 15.68
N PRO A 91 -16.43 -12.87 14.86
CA PRO A 91 -16.48 -12.58 13.43
C PRO A 91 -16.65 -11.09 13.08
N ASN A 92 -17.13 -10.27 14.02
CA ASN A 92 -17.28 -8.82 13.83
C ASN A 92 -16.13 -8.00 14.43
N SER A 93 -15.19 -8.63 15.14
CA SER A 93 -13.93 -7.98 15.52
C SER A 93 -13.08 -7.68 14.28
N PHE A 94 -12.11 -6.79 14.43
CA PHE A 94 -11.26 -6.34 13.33
C PHE A 94 -9.85 -6.89 13.47
N ILE A 95 -9.25 -7.25 12.34
CA ILE A 95 -7.84 -7.64 12.22
C ILE A 95 -7.19 -6.88 11.08
N SER A 96 -5.88 -6.66 11.19
CA SER A 96 -5.09 -6.08 10.10
C SER A 96 -5.04 -7.06 8.94
N CYS A 97 -5.32 -6.55 7.73
CA CYS A 97 -5.40 -7.30 6.50
C CYS A 97 -4.66 -6.58 5.38
N LEU A 98 -4.18 -7.35 4.40
CA LEU A 98 -4.01 -6.86 3.05
C LEU A 98 -5.39 -6.83 2.38
N GLY A 99 -5.90 -5.63 2.11
CA GLY A 99 -7.12 -5.40 1.36
C GLY A 99 -6.82 -5.13 -0.10
N GLU A 100 -7.67 -5.65 -0.99
CA GLU A 100 -7.65 -5.32 -2.41
C GLU A 100 -9.03 -4.85 -2.85
N PHE A 101 -9.04 -3.73 -3.57
CA PHE A 101 -10.22 -3.08 -4.12
C PHE A 101 -9.98 -2.85 -5.62
N VAL A 102 -10.78 -3.52 -6.45
CA VAL A 102 -10.76 -3.32 -7.91
C VAL A 102 -12.05 -2.64 -8.32
N GLY A 103 -11.94 -1.60 -9.12
CA GLY A 103 -13.08 -0.87 -9.65
C GLY A 103 -12.79 -0.17 -10.97
N LYS A 104 -13.82 0.49 -11.48
CA LYS A 104 -13.73 1.44 -12.59
C LYS A 104 -14.12 2.83 -12.10
N GLU A 105 -13.25 3.81 -12.25
CA GLU A 105 -13.56 5.23 -12.09
C GLU A 105 -13.92 5.80 -13.47
N PHE A 106 -15.12 6.34 -13.63
CA PHE A 106 -15.62 6.94 -14.87
C PHE A 106 -15.23 8.41 -14.97
N THR A 107 -15.17 8.96 -16.18
CA THR A 107 -14.82 10.37 -16.40
C THR A 107 -15.80 11.36 -15.76
N ASP A 108 -17.06 10.93 -15.56
CA ASP A 108 -18.10 11.70 -14.88
C ASP A 108 -18.06 11.57 -13.34
N GLY A 109 -17.05 10.91 -12.79
CA GLY A 109 -16.87 10.70 -11.35
C GLY A 109 -17.71 9.57 -10.75
N ARG A 110 -18.48 8.82 -11.55
CA ARG A 110 -19.08 7.56 -11.09
C ARG A 110 -18.00 6.52 -10.85
N HIS A 111 -18.33 5.55 -9.99
CA HIS A 111 -17.44 4.44 -9.65
C HIS A 111 -18.24 3.14 -9.73
N LEU A 112 -17.62 2.10 -10.27
CA LEU A 112 -18.13 0.73 -10.24
C LEU A 112 -17.16 -0.15 -9.46
N ASP A 113 -17.64 -0.72 -8.37
CA ASP A 113 -16.89 -1.73 -7.62
C ASP A 113 -16.96 -3.07 -8.37
N ILE A 114 -15.80 -3.67 -8.63
CA ILE A 114 -15.68 -4.93 -9.37
C ILE A 114 -15.35 -6.07 -8.42
N ARG A 115 -14.41 -5.86 -7.49
CA ARG A 115 -13.94 -6.91 -6.58
C ARG A 115 -13.35 -6.33 -5.31
N GLU A 116 -13.61 -7.00 -4.20
CA GLU A 116 -13.08 -6.70 -2.87
C GLU A 116 -12.59 -8.01 -2.25
N ARG A 117 -11.34 -8.07 -1.78
CA ARG A 117 -10.75 -9.23 -1.11
C ARG A 117 -9.94 -8.79 0.11
N TYR A 118 -9.81 -9.70 1.06
CA TYR A 118 -8.97 -9.52 2.24
C TYR A 118 -8.19 -10.79 2.53
N VAL A 119 -6.94 -10.63 2.94
CA VAL A 119 -6.14 -11.68 3.57
C VAL A 119 -5.49 -11.13 4.84
N PRO A 120 -5.34 -11.91 5.92
CA PRO A 120 -4.69 -11.42 7.13
C PRO A 120 -3.29 -10.87 6.86
N TRP A 121 -2.94 -9.74 7.47
CA TRP A 121 -1.59 -9.19 7.41
C TRP A 121 -0.71 -9.91 8.42
N THR A 122 -0.06 -11.00 7.98
CA THR A 122 0.83 -11.80 8.84
C THR A 122 2.30 -11.37 8.71
N PRO A 123 3.16 -11.72 9.68
CA PRO A 123 4.60 -11.49 9.56
C PRO A 123 5.22 -12.15 8.31
N GLU A 124 4.71 -13.30 7.89
CA GLU A 124 5.17 -14.01 6.69
C GLU A 124 4.81 -13.24 5.41
N LEU A 125 3.59 -12.68 5.36
CA LEU A 125 3.17 -11.83 4.24
C LEU A 125 4.05 -10.56 4.15
N GLU A 126 4.30 -9.90 5.28
CA GLU A 126 5.17 -8.73 5.34
C GLU A 126 6.61 -9.06 4.94
N ALA A 127 7.15 -10.20 5.41
CA ALA A 127 8.46 -10.68 5.00
C ALA A 127 8.53 -10.96 3.49
N SER A 128 7.45 -11.48 2.89
CA SER A 128 7.38 -11.69 1.43
C SER A 128 7.41 -10.38 0.65
N LEU A 129 6.77 -9.32 1.15
CA LEU A 129 6.85 -7.97 0.57
C LEU A 129 8.28 -7.44 0.62
N HIS A 130 8.95 -7.55 1.77
CA HIS A 130 10.35 -7.16 1.92
C HIS A 130 11.28 -7.93 0.98
N ALA A 131 11.03 -9.22 0.79
CA ALA A 131 11.80 -10.05 -0.14
C ALA A 131 11.66 -9.55 -1.58
N VAL A 132 10.44 -9.18 -2.02
CA VAL A 132 10.22 -8.61 -3.36
C VAL A 132 10.92 -7.26 -3.52
N ILE A 133 10.78 -6.36 -2.54
CA ILE A 133 11.45 -5.04 -2.55
C ILE A 133 12.96 -5.20 -2.67
N ALA A 134 13.57 -6.10 -1.89
CA ALA A 134 15.01 -6.34 -1.90
C ALA A 134 15.48 -7.03 -3.19
N ALA A 135 14.82 -8.11 -3.61
CA ALA A 135 15.22 -8.91 -4.78
C ALA A 135 15.14 -8.11 -6.09
N LYS A 136 14.24 -7.13 -6.15
CA LYS A 136 14.04 -6.27 -7.32
C LYS A 136 14.66 -4.89 -7.16
N ASN A 137 15.35 -4.64 -6.06
CA ASN A 137 16.00 -3.37 -5.73
C ASN A 137 15.05 -2.16 -5.85
N LEU A 138 13.77 -2.33 -5.45
CA LEU A 138 12.77 -1.27 -5.58
C LEU A 138 13.10 -0.02 -4.77
N ALA A 139 13.97 -0.14 -3.76
CA ALA A 139 14.50 1.01 -3.02
C ALA A 139 15.28 2.00 -3.90
N ALA A 140 15.84 1.56 -5.04
CA ALA A 140 16.50 2.46 -5.99
C ALA A 140 15.51 3.29 -6.83
N GLU A 141 14.25 2.88 -6.87
CA GLU A 141 13.16 3.59 -7.55
C GLU A 141 12.49 4.63 -6.64
N ASN A 142 12.96 4.76 -5.40
CA ASN A 142 12.37 5.63 -4.40
C ASN A 142 12.49 7.10 -4.83
N ASP A 143 11.35 7.72 -5.13
CA ASP A 143 11.26 9.14 -5.44
C ASP A 143 11.11 10.01 -4.19
N TYR A 144 11.05 9.38 -3.01
CA TYR A 144 10.84 10.02 -1.70
C TYR A 144 9.60 10.95 -1.67
N GLY A 145 8.58 10.64 -2.47
CA GLY A 145 7.34 11.39 -2.57
C GLY A 145 7.41 12.60 -3.51
N ALA A 146 8.56 12.89 -4.13
CA ALA A 146 8.73 14.08 -4.98
C ALA A 146 7.73 14.15 -6.13
N ARG A 147 7.31 12.99 -6.65
CA ARG A 147 6.35 12.88 -7.75
C ARG A 147 4.91 12.72 -7.26
N ALA A 148 4.68 12.13 -6.09
CA ALA A 148 3.34 11.90 -5.55
C ALA A 148 2.51 13.20 -5.44
N ASP A 149 3.18 14.33 -5.17
CA ASP A 149 2.52 15.64 -5.05
C ASP A 149 2.36 16.40 -6.38
N THR A 150 3.10 16.02 -7.42
CA THR A 150 3.26 16.84 -8.62
C THR A 150 2.75 16.18 -9.90
N VAL A 151 2.72 14.85 -9.94
CA VAL A 151 2.22 14.09 -11.10
C VAL A 151 0.70 13.96 -11.00
N ALA A 152 0.00 14.53 -11.97
CA ALA A 152 -1.44 14.35 -12.09
C ALA A 152 -1.76 12.95 -12.63
N ASN A 153 -2.60 12.20 -11.91
CA ASN A 153 -3.08 10.86 -12.30
C ASN A 153 -1.95 9.88 -12.70
N PRO A 154 -1.00 9.60 -11.80
CA PRO A 154 0.03 8.61 -12.10
C PRO A 154 -0.60 7.23 -12.34
N ALA A 155 -0.08 6.48 -13.31
CA ALA A 155 -0.39 5.08 -13.57
C ALA A 155 -0.22 4.21 -12.32
N TYR A 156 0.72 4.54 -11.43
CA TYR A 156 0.73 3.99 -10.09
C TYR A 156 1.30 4.95 -9.04
N ASN A 157 0.89 4.73 -7.80
CA ASN A 157 1.46 5.35 -6.61
C ASN A 157 1.62 4.30 -5.52
N ILE A 158 2.85 4.09 -5.06
CA ILE A 158 3.22 3.06 -4.08
C ILE A 158 3.84 3.73 -2.86
N LEU A 159 3.33 3.38 -1.68
CA LEU A 159 3.81 3.82 -0.38
C LEU A 159 4.04 2.63 0.54
N VAL A 160 5.26 2.52 1.06
CA VAL A 160 5.58 1.71 2.24
C VAL A 160 6.23 2.62 3.27
N ALA A 161 5.57 2.88 4.39
CA ALA A 161 6.15 3.59 5.52
C ALA A 161 6.42 2.60 6.66
N TYR A 162 7.61 2.70 7.24
CA TYR A 162 8.08 1.82 8.31
C TYR A 162 8.00 2.51 9.66
N LYS A 163 7.86 1.72 10.74
CA LYS A 163 7.80 2.26 12.11
C LYS A 163 9.07 2.99 12.55
N ASP A 164 10.21 2.73 11.91
CA ASP A 164 11.48 3.41 12.17
C ASP A 164 11.63 4.75 11.42
N GLY A 165 10.59 5.18 10.70
CA GLY A 165 10.55 6.45 9.97
C GLY A 165 11.09 6.37 8.54
N ARG A 166 11.59 5.23 8.09
CA ARG A 166 11.92 5.04 6.67
C ARG A 166 10.64 5.00 5.83
N SER A 167 10.74 5.41 4.57
CA SER A 167 9.67 5.24 3.60
C SER A 167 10.20 4.91 2.21
N LEU A 168 9.38 4.19 1.46
CA LEU A 168 9.52 3.94 0.05
C LEU A 168 8.31 4.56 -0.65
N HIS A 169 8.55 5.54 -1.50
CA HIS A 169 7.57 6.13 -2.39
C HIS A 169 8.01 5.84 -3.83
N ILE A 170 7.12 5.27 -4.63
CA ILE A 170 7.40 5.04 -6.05
C ILE A 170 6.17 5.50 -6.82
N THR A 171 6.32 6.60 -7.54
CA THR A 171 5.26 7.18 -8.37
C THR A 171 5.67 7.12 -9.84
N SER A 172 4.77 6.66 -10.70
CA SER A 172 5.01 6.69 -12.14
C SER A 172 5.10 8.12 -12.66
N GLU A 173 5.78 8.31 -13.79
CA GLU A 173 6.04 9.62 -14.40
C GLU A 173 4.79 10.29 -14.98
N GLY A 174 3.74 9.51 -15.22
CA GLY A 174 2.46 9.99 -15.71
C GLY A 174 1.43 8.86 -15.77
N GLU A 175 0.38 9.07 -16.56
CA GLU A 175 -0.78 8.18 -16.69
C GLU A 175 -0.49 6.88 -17.46
N THR A 176 0.64 6.80 -18.17
CA THR A 176 1.07 5.61 -18.92
C THR A 176 2.48 5.19 -18.51
N VAL A 177 2.67 3.91 -18.24
CA VAL A 177 3.97 3.34 -17.89
C VAL A 177 4.88 3.17 -19.10
N ASN A 178 6.16 3.50 -18.94
CA ASN A 178 7.22 3.10 -19.86
C ASN A 178 7.66 1.63 -19.60
N LYS A 179 8.61 1.10 -20.38
CA LYS A 179 9.05 -0.31 -20.23
C LYS A 179 9.63 -0.63 -18.85
N HIS A 180 10.35 0.31 -18.24
CA HIS A 180 10.93 0.15 -16.91
C HIS A 180 9.84 0.15 -15.83
N GLU A 181 8.94 1.12 -15.89
CA GLU A 181 7.80 1.24 -14.97
C GLU A 181 6.83 0.06 -15.08
N ALA A 182 6.59 -0.46 -16.28
CA ALA A 182 5.78 -1.64 -16.49
C ALA A 182 6.37 -2.88 -15.80
N ALA A 183 7.70 -2.98 -15.68
CA ALA A 183 8.34 -4.07 -14.95
C ALA A 183 8.13 -3.92 -13.43
N ILE A 184 8.18 -2.68 -12.91
CA ILE A 184 7.90 -2.40 -11.49
C ILE A 184 6.44 -2.76 -11.16
N GLU A 185 5.51 -2.32 -12.00
CA GLU A 185 4.08 -2.65 -11.89
C GLU A 185 3.86 -4.17 -11.89
N ASP A 186 4.40 -4.88 -12.87
CA ASP A 186 4.26 -6.33 -13.01
C ASP A 186 4.77 -7.10 -11.78
N ILE A 187 5.92 -6.68 -11.23
CA ILE A 187 6.52 -7.26 -10.02
C ILE A 187 5.55 -7.18 -8.83
N LEU A 188 4.97 -6.00 -8.60
CA LEU A 188 4.12 -5.75 -7.43
C LEU A 188 2.72 -6.32 -7.58
N LEU A 189 2.17 -6.30 -8.80
CA LEU A 189 0.90 -6.97 -9.10
C LEU A 189 1.04 -8.49 -8.98
N THR A 190 2.14 -9.06 -9.47
CA THR A 190 2.43 -10.50 -9.31
C THR A 190 2.56 -10.89 -7.85
N TRP A 191 3.27 -10.11 -7.03
CA TRP A 191 3.34 -10.34 -5.59
C TRP A 191 1.94 -10.30 -4.94
N THR A 192 1.13 -9.30 -5.31
CA THR A 192 -0.23 -9.17 -4.80
C THR A 192 -1.07 -10.40 -5.16
N ASP A 193 -1.05 -10.83 -6.42
CA ASP A 193 -1.82 -11.98 -6.87
C ASP A 193 -1.40 -13.26 -6.15
N ASN A 194 -0.09 -13.49 -5.99
CA ASN A 194 0.43 -14.61 -5.22
C ASN A 194 -0.02 -14.58 -3.75
N ALA A 195 -0.01 -13.39 -3.11
CA ALA A 195 -0.44 -13.25 -1.72
C ALA A 195 -1.91 -13.63 -1.53
N PHE A 196 -2.78 -13.25 -2.46
CA PHE A 196 -4.20 -13.62 -2.40
C PHE A 196 -4.48 -15.06 -2.84
N ASP A 197 -3.68 -15.62 -3.73
CA ASP A 197 -3.85 -17.01 -4.16
C ASP A 197 -3.38 -18.00 -3.09
N ALA A 198 -2.29 -17.71 -2.38
CA ALA A 198 -1.82 -18.52 -1.26
C ALA A 198 -2.83 -18.58 -0.09
N ALA A 199 -3.69 -17.57 0.07
CA ALA A 199 -4.71 -17.54 1.12
C ALA A 199 -5.99 -18.32 0.77
N LYS A 200 -6.09 -18.89 -0.43
CA LYS A 200 -7.22 -19.75 -0.82
C LYS A 200 -7.01 -21.22 -0.44
N GLU A 201 -5.77 -21.60 -0.11
CA GLU A 201 -5.35 -22.94 0.29
C GLU A 201 -5.57 -23.16 1.80
#